data_AF-A0A9D7E712-F1
#
_entry.id   AF-A0A9D7E712-F1
#
_cell.length_a   1.000
_cell.length_b   1.000
_cell.length_c   1.000
_cell.angle_alpha   90.00
_cell.angle_beta   90.00
_cell.angle_gamma   90.00
#
_symmetry.space_group_name_H-M   'P 1'
#
loop_
_entity.id
_entity.type
_entity.pdbx_description
1 polymer ?
#
loop_
_entity_poly.entity_id
_entity_poly.type
_entity_poly.pdbx_seq_one_letter_code
_entity_poly.pdbx_strand_id
1 'polypeptide(L)'
;MNTDHLRPQFPGHGLQNGFTLAELAIVLLIVALLAGAMLVPLTAQIDQRNASEVRRNLSEIREALFGFAASHPANDGRPYLPCPDTDNDGMENRSGVACTAQEGNVPWATLGVGESDAWNNRFRYRVDAAFSHSDVGFALATTSNLRVCSVAGCVAGSILASSVPAVFLSHGKNGAGATNSSGGANPAPGTSRTDELANTDANNDFVSHALTAAGSASGEFDDEVAWLPASILFGRMIAAGRLP
;
A
#
# COMPACT_ATOMS: atom_id res chain seq x y z
N MET A 1 52.35 51.04 70.34
CA MET A 1 53.01 50.11 69.39
C MET A 1 51.94 49.26 68.74
N ASN A 2 52.10 49.01 67.44
CA ASN A 2 51.30 48.22 66.51
C ASN A 2 49.99 48.81 65.96
N THR A 3 50.19 49.36 64.76
CA THR A 3 49.32 49.45 63.59
C THR A 3 48.60 48.14 63.25
N ASP A 4 47.35 48.24 62.79
CA ASP A 4 46.79 47.25 61.87
C ASP A 4 45.96 47.92 60.77
N HIS A 5 46.31 47.55 59.54
CA HIS A 5 45.85 48.10 58.28
C HIS A 5 44.62 47.31 57.81
N LEU A 6 43.46 47.95 57.67
CA LEU A 6 42.31 47.35 56.96
C LEU A 6 41.82 48.34 55.90
N ARG A 7 42.12 48.02 54.63
CA ARG A 7 41.44 48.59 53.46
C ARG A 7 40.17 47.76 53.17
N PRO A 8 38.98 48.36 53.11
CA PRO A 8 37.81 47.69 52.57
C PRO A 8 37.93 47.55 51.05
N GLN A 9 37.65 46.34 50.56
CA GLN A 9 37.49 46.02 49.15
C GLN A 9 36.21 46.68 48.60
N PHE A 10 36.29 47.34 47.45
CA PHE A 10 35.11 47.83 46.73
C PHE A 10 34.40 46.65 46.05
N PRO A 11 33.09 46.43 46.28
CA PRO A 11 32.31 45.47 45.51
C PRO A 11 32.13 46.01 44.09
N GLY A 12 32.66 45.30 43.09
CA GLY A 12 32.28 45.51 41.71
C GLY A 12 30.83 45.07 41.52
N HIS A 13 29.91 46.03 41.43
CA HIS A 13 28.55 45.77 41.00
C HIS A 13 28.57 45.41 39.51
N GLY A 14 28.54 44.11 39.21
CA GLY A 14 28.19 43.64 37.88
C GLY A 14 26.76 44.10 37.57
N LEU A 15 26.63 45.00 36.60
CA LEU A 15 25.34 45.41 36.03
C LEU A 15 24.62 44.15 35.51
N GLN A 16 23.60 43.71 36.24
CA GLN A 16 22.68 42.69 35.75
C GLN A 16 21.78 43.35 34.71
N ASN A 17 22.14 43.23 33.44
CA ASN A 17 21.26 43.59 32.34
C ASN A 17 20.14 42.54 32.27
N GLY A 18 18.93 42.92 32.69
CA GLY A 18 17.73 42.12 32.49
C GLY A 18 17.35 42.08 31.00
N PHE A 19 16.83 40.94 30.54
CA PHE A 19 16.35 40.76 29.17
C PHE A 19 15.24 41.76 28.84
N THR A 20 15.35 42.42 27.68
CA THR A 20 14.32 43.35 27.23
C THR A 20 13.08 42.60 26.73
N LEU A 21 11.89 43.21 26.82
CA LEU A 21 10.67 42.68 26.20
C LEU A 21 10.85 42.44 24.69
N ALA A 22 11.66 43.28 24.03
CA ALA A 22 11.99 43.14 22.62
C ALA A 22 12.86 41.90 22.34
N GLU A 23 13.87 41.60 23.16
CA GLU A 23 14.66 40.38 23.02
C GLU A 23 13.81 39.12 23.20
N LEU A 24 12.96 39.08 24.22
CA LEU A 24 12.05 37.94 24.41
C LEU A 24 11.07 37.79 23.25
N ALA A 25 10.56 38.89 22.68
CA ALA A 25 9.69 38.84 21.51
C ALA A 25 10.41 38.30 20.26
N ILE A 26 11.67 38.70 20.03
CA ILE A 26 12.48 38.20 18.91
C ILE A 26 12.85 36.73 19.11
N VAL A 27 13.19 36.31 20.33
CA VAL A 27 13.49 34.90 20.64
C VAL A 27 12.25 34.03 20.38
N LEU A 28 11.08 34.44 20.87
CA LEU A 28 9.83 33.69 20.64
C LEU A 28 9.44 33.65 19.16
N LEU A 29 9.68 34.73 18.41
CA LEU A 29 9.50 34.76 16.96
C LEU A 29 10.42 33.75 16.26
N ILE A 30 11.70 33.73 16.60
CA ILE A 30 12.66 32.77 16.02
C ILE A 30 12.28 31.34 16.38
N VAL A 31 11.92 31.07 17.64
CA VAL A 31 11.49 29.73 18.09
C VAL A 31 10.23 29.28 17.35
N ALA A 32 9.24 30.17 17.17
CA ALA A 32 8.03 29.86 16.41
C ALA A 32 8.33 29.56 14.93
N LEU A 33 9.23 30.32 14.30
CA LEU A 33 9.66 30.08 12.93
C LEU A 33 10.42 28.75 12.78
N LEU A 34 11.32 28.44 13.71
CA LEU A 34 12.07 27.18 13.71
C LEU A 34 11.17 25.97 13.97
N ALA A 35 10.23 26.07 14.91
CA ALA A 35 9.25 25.03 15.18
C ALA A 35 8.33 24.79 13.97
N GLY A 36 7.87 25.85 13.30
CA GLY A 36 7.07 25.76 12.08
C GLY A 36 7.80 25.12 10.91
N ALA A 37 9.09 25.42 10.73
CA ALA A 37 9.92 24.85 9.66
C ALA A 37 10.17 23.34 9.81
N MET A 38 10.05 22.78 11.02
CA MET A 38 10.36 21.38 11.31
C MET A 38 9.16 20.42 11.13
N LEU A 39 7.93 20.95 11.02
CA LEU A 39 6.72 20.12 10.92
C LEU A 39 6.48 19.53 9.52
N VAL A 40 6.84 20.26 8.47
CA VAL A 40 6.68 19.83 7.06
C VAL A 40 7.52 18.59 6.69
N PRO A 41 8.81 18.46 7.06
CA PRO A 41 9.58 17.26 6.70
C PRO A 41 9.08 15.99 7.40
N LEU A 42 8.36 16.11 8.52
CA LEU A 42 7.90 14.95 9.26
C LEU A 42 6.75 14.21 8.54
N THR A 43 5.80 14.93 7.96
CA THR A 43 4.68 14.31 7.24
C THR A 43 5.15 13.58 5.99
N ALA A 44 6.06 14.18 5.22
CA ALA A 44 6.68 13.54 4.07
C ALA A 44 7.46 12.27 4.43
N GLN A 45 8.15 12.26 5.59
CA GLN A 45 8.83 11.05 6.09
C GLN A 45 7.84 9.94 6.49
N ILE A 46 6.71 10.30 7.11
CA ILE A 46 5.65 9.33 7.44
C ILE A 46 5.06 8.74 6.16
N ASP A 47 4.75 9.57 5.17
CA ASP A 47 4.21 9.10 3.89
C ASP A 47 5.18 8.16 3.16
N GLN A 48 6.48 8.50 3.15
CA GLN A 48 7.51 7.61 2.58
C GLN A 48 7.63 6.28 3.32
N ARG A 49 7.54 6.32 4.66
CA ARG A 49 7.53 5.10 5.49
C ARG A 49 6.31 4.25 5.18
N ASN A 50 5.13 4.84 5.14
CA ASN A 50 3.88 4.15 4.85
C ASN A 50 3.92 3.50 3.45
N ALA A 51 4.37 4.23 2.44
CA ALA A 51 4.55 3.67 1.09
C ALA A 51 5.55 2.50 1.07
N SER A 52 6.65 2.59 1.83
CA SER A 52 7.59 1.48 1.97
C SER A 52 6.97 0.26 2.67
N GLU A 53 6.10 0.48 3.66
CA GLU A 53 5.37 -0.57 4.36
C GLU A 53 4.35 -1.25 3.44
N VAL A 54 3.60 -0.47 2.65
CA VAL A 54 2.66 -0.99 1.65
C VAL A 54 3.37 -1.87 0.62
N ARG A 55 4.50 -1.42 0.06
CA ARG A 55 5.27 -2.23 -0.90
C ARG A 55 5.78 -3.53 -0.27
N ARG A 56 6.14 -3.52 1.01
CA ARG A 56 6.50 -4.72 1.76
C ARG A 56 5.30 -5.66 1.92
N ASN A 57 4.14 -5.14 2.33
CA ASN A 57 2.91 -5.92 2.49
C ASN A 57 2.47 -6.54 1.16
N LEU A 58 2.53 -5.80 0.05
CA LEU A 58 2.27 -6.33 -1.29
C LEU A 58 3.25 -7.44 -1.67
N SER A 59 4.53 -7.32 -1.30
CA SER A 59 5.49 -8.41 -1.49
C SER A 59 5.16 -9.64 -0.64
N GLU A 60 4.69 -9.45 0.59
CA GLU A 60 4.28 -10.54 1.47
C GLU A 60 3.03 -11.27 0.94
N ILE A 61 2.03 -10.52 0.49
CA ILE A 61 0.83 -11.04 -0.19
C ILE A 61 1.23 -11.86 -1.42
N ARG A 62 2.16 -11.35 -2.24
CA ARG A 62 2.68 -12.09 -3.40
C ARG A 62 3.24 -13.45 -3.01
N GLU A 63 4.09 -13.50 -1.99
CA GLU A 63 4.71 -14.73 -1.52
C GLU A 63 3.68 -15.68 -0.89
N ALA A 64 2.70 -15.15 -0.15
CA ALA A 64 1.60 -15.94 0.41
C ALA A 64 0.74 -16.56 -0.70
N LEU A 65 0.45 -15.84 -1.78
CA LEU A 65 -0.27 -16.39 -2.94
C LEU A 65 0.51 -17.53 -3.62
N PHE A 66 1.83 -17.41 -3.77
CA PHE A 66 2.65 -18.52 -4.26
C PHE A 66 2.63 -19.71 -3.29
N GLY A 67 2.72 -19.46 -1.99
CA GLY A 67 2.66 -20.48 -0.94
C GLY A 67 1.31 -21.20 -0.91
N PHE A 68 0.20 -20.47 -1.06
CA PHE A 68 -1.14 -21.02 -1.13
C PHE A 68 -1.25 -21.99 -2.31
N ALA A 69 -0.89 -21.55 -3.52
CA ALA A 69 -0.92 -22.41 -4.71
C ALA A 69 -0.06 -23.67 -4.55
N ALA A 70 1.09 -23.58 -3.89
CA ALA A 70 1.97 -24.72 -3.65
C ALA A 70 1.42 -25.70 -2.60
N SER A 71 0.56 -25.26 -1.68
CA SER A 71 0.10 -26.04 -0.53
C SER A 71 -1.33 -26.57 -0.69
N HIS A 72 -2.15 -25.92 -1.52
CA HIS A 72 -3.56 -26.25 -1.70
C HIS A 72 -3.80 -26.85 -3.10
N PRO A 73 -3.89 -28.18 -3.22
CA PRO A 73 -4.27 -28.82 -4.47
C PRO A 73 -5.79 -28.74 -4.68
N ALA A 74 -6.18 -28.52 -5.93
CA ALA A 74 -7.54 -28.71 -6.41
C ALA A 74 -7.91 -30.21 -6.40
N ASN A 75 -9.18 -30.54 -6.66
CA ASN A 75 -9.66 -31.93 -6.67
C ASN A 75 -8.91 -32.81 -7.70
N ASP A 76 -8.47 -32.24 -8.83
CA ASP A 76 -7.65 -32.91 -9.84
C ASP A 76 -6.14 -32.95 -9.51
N GLY A 77 -5.75 -32.44 -8.34
CA GLY A 77 -4.38 -32.43 -7.82
C GLY A 77 -3.54 -31.23 -8.24
N ARG A 78 -4.06 -30.35 -9.11
CA ARG A 78 -3.32 -29.17 -9.62
C ARG A 78 -3.38 -27.99 -8.64
N PRO A 79 -2.43 -27.05 -8.70
CA PRO A 79 -2.47 -25.85 -7.88
C PRO A 79 -3.63 -24.92 -8.29
N TYR A 80 -4.13 -24.14 -7.34
CA TYR A 80 -5.09 -23.04 -7.57
C TYR A 80 -4.78 -21.83 -6.67
N LEU A 81 -5.31 -20.67 -7.01
CA LEU A 81 -5.22 -19.44 -6.21
C LEU A 81 -6.49 -19.25 -5.35
N PRO A 82 -6.37 -18.58 -4.18
CA PRO A 82 -7.53 -18.38 -3.33
C PRO A 82 -8.56 -17.47 -4.02
N CYS A 83 -9.81 -17.56 -3.60
CA CYS A 83 -10.84 -16.61 -4.00
C CYS A 83 -10.74 -15.33 -3.16
N PRO A 84 -11.17 -14.18 -3.69
CA PRO A 84 -11.30 -12.96 -2.89
C PRO A 84 -12.23 -13.13 -1.70
N ASP A 85 -11.95 -12.35 -0.65
CA ASP A 85 -12.90 -12.07 0.43
C ASP A 85 -13.90 -10.99 -0.04
N THR A 86 -15.18 -11.29 0.09
CA THR A 86 -16.32 -10.49 -0.35
C THR A 86 -17.28 -10.15 0.80
N ASP A 87 -17.10 -10.73 1.98
CA ASP A 87 -17.94 -10.54 3.16
C ASP A 87 -17.18 -10.04 4.39
N ASN A 88 -15.92 -9.63 4.21
CA ASN A 88 -15.10 -8.88 5.16
C ASN A 88 -14.65 -9.66 6.38
N ASP A 89 -14.65 -11.00 6.33
CA ASP A 89 -14.22 -11.88 7.42
C ASP A 89 -12.77 -12.37 7.28
N GLY A 90 -12.10 -12.04 6.17
CA GLY A 90 -10.72 -12.41 5.85
C GLY A 90 -10.56 -13.80 5.25
N MET A 91 -11.65 -14.54 5.07
CA MET A 91 -11.67 -15.86 4.46
C MET A 91 -11.96 -15.75 2.96
N GLU A 92 -11.41 -16.66 2.17
CA GLU A 92 -11.79 -16.74 0.75
C GLU A 92 -13.26 -17.17 0.62
N ASN A 93 -14.03 -16.52 -0.26
CA ASN A 93 -15.43 -16.91 -0.48
C ASN A 93 -15.61 -17.70 -1.78
N ARG A 94 -16.15 -18.92 -1.64
CA ARG A 94 -16.45 -19.83 -2.74
C ARG A 94 -17.92 -20.24 -2.74
N SER A 95 -18.48 -20.41 -3.94
CA SER A 95 -19.74 -21.12 -4.18
C SER A 95 -19.41 -22.48 -4.77
N GLY A 96 -19.31 -23.49 -3.90
CA GLY A 96 -18.78 -24.80 -4.27
C GLY A 96 -17.28 -24.71 -4.59
N VAL A 97 -16.92 -24.89 -5.87
CA VAL A 97 -15.53 -24.92 -6.35
C VAL A 97 -15.07 -23.61 -7.02
N ALA A 98 -16.01 -22.72 -7.34
CA ALA A 98 -15.75 -21.44 -7.97
C ALA A 98 -15.82 -20.30 -6.95
N CYS A 99 -15.14 -19.18 -7.23
CA CYS A 99 -15.25 -17.98 -6.40
C CYS A 99 -16.64 -17.37 -6.46
N THR A 100 -17.11 -16.84 -5.33
CA THR A 100 -18.35 -16.06 -5.28
C THR A 100 -18.25 -14.80 -6.14
N ALA A 101 -17.10 -14.14 -6.13
CA ALA A 101 -16.72 -13.09 -7.06
C ALA A 101 -15.22 -13.21 -7.39
N GLN A 102 -14.80 -12.70 -8.55
CA GLN A 102 -13.38 -12.72 -8.95
C GLN A 102 -12.61 -11.49 -8.48
N GLU A 103 -13.30 -10.51 -7.88
CA GLU A 103 -12.70 -9.35 -7.25
C GLU A 103 -13.30 -9.12 -5.86
N GLY A 104 -12.46 -8.70 -4.92
CA GLY A 104 -12.84 -8.44 -3.53
C GLY A 104 -11.63 -7.94 -2.75
N ASN A 105 -11.59 -8.19 -1.45
CA ASN A 105 -10.41 -7.97 -0.63
C ASN A 105 -9.47 -9.18 -0.73
N VAL A 106 -8.19 -8.95 -0.47
CA VAL A 106 -7.23 -10.03 -0.21
C VAL A 106 -7.78 -10.86 0.96
N PRO A 107 -7.91 -12.20 0.84
CA PRO A 107 -8.41 -13.03 1.93
C PRO A 107 -7.31 -13.21 2.99
N TRP A 108 -7.11 -12.17 3.82
CA TRP A 108 -5.93 -12.03 4.68
C TRP A 108 -5.82 -13.14 5.73
N ALA A 109 -6.94 -13.62 6.27
CA ALA A 109 -6.96 -14.72 7.24
C ALA A 109 -6.67 -16.06 6.56
N THR A 110 -7.14 -16.27 5.32
CA THR A 110 -6.80 -17.46 4.51
C THR A 110 -5.31 -17.49 4.16
N LEU A 111 -4.74 -16.33 3.83
CA LEU A 111 -3.33 -16.21 3.42
C LEU A 111 -2.37 -16.06 4.60
N GLY A 112 -2.87 -15.75 5.80
CA GLY A 112 -2.04 -15.48 6.97
C GLY A 112 -1.21 -14.20 6.87
N VAL A 113 -1.73 -13.18 6.18
CA VAL A 113 -1.07 -11.88 5.96
C VAL A 113 -1.79 -10.76 6.73
N GLY A 114 -1.19 -9.56 6.76
CA GLY A 114 -1.82 -8.39 7.37
C GLY A 114 -3.13 -7.98 6.67
N GLU A 115 -4.13 -7.58 7.45
CA GLU A 115 -5.47 -7.20 6.97
C GLU A 115 -5.45 -5.93 6.11
N SER A 116 -4.71 -4.91 6.54
CA SER A 116 -4.77 -3.57 5.96
C SER A 116 -3.40 -3.01 5.60
N ASP A 117 -3.42 -2.03 4.72
CA ASP A 117 -2.30 -1.16 4.43
C ASP A 117 -2.01 -0.17 5.57
N ALA A 118 -0.97 0.64 5.39
CA ALA A 118 -0.52 1.62 6.37
C ALA A 118 -1.50 2.79 6.61
N TRP A 119 -2.59 2.86 5.82
CA TRP A 119 -3.65 3.86 5.92
C TRP A 119 -4.99 3.24 6.37
N ASN A 120 -4.96 2.01 6.90
CA ASN A 120 -6.11 1.26 7.41
C ASN A 120 -7.15 0.88 6.34
N ASN A 121 -6.74 0.78 5.08
CA ASN A 121 -7.55 0.24 3.99
C ASN A 121 -7.14 -1.19 3.68
N ARG A 122 -8.09 -2.06 3.37
CA ARG A 122 -7.81 -3.44 2.98
C ARG A 122 -7.27 -3.48 1.57
N PHE A 123 -6.37 -4.44 1.32
CA PHE A 123 -5.84 -4.67 -0.01
C PHE A 123 -6.92 -5.25 -0.93
N ARG A 124 -7.07 -4.68 -2.11
CA ARG A 124 -7.94 -5.20 -3.18
C ARG A 124 -7.26 -6.39 -3.84
N TYR A 125 -8.04 -7.39 -4.24
CA TYR A 125 -7.57 -8.60 -4.92
C TYR A 125 -8.48 -8.97 -6.08
N ARG A 126 -7.87 -9.23 -7.23
CA ARG A 126 -8.50 -9.74 -8.46
C ARG A 126 -7.76 -11.01 -8.89
N VAL A 127 -8.49 -12.07 -9.15
CA VAL A 127 -7.94 -13.33 -9.67
C VAL A 127 -8.70 -13.77 -10.91
N ASP A 128 -7.99 -14.31 -11.90
CA ASP A 128 -8.64 -14.89 -13.07
C ASP A 128 -9.30 -16.22 -12.70
N ALA A 129 -10.53 -16.44 -13.16
CA ALA A 129 -11.31 -17.63 -12.85
C ALA A 129 -10.61 -18.94 -13.22
N ALA A 130 -9.79 -18.93 -14.28
CA ALA A 130 -9.04 -20.10 -14.71
C ALA A 130 -7.92 -20.50 -13.73
N PHE A 131 -7.54 -19.59 -12.82
CA PHE A 131 -6.52 -19.83 -11.80
C PHE A 131 -7.10 -20.08 -10.41
N SER A 132 -8.35 -19.72 -10.15
CA SER A 132 -8.96 -19.82 -8.82
C SER A 132 -9.92 -21.00 -8.66
N HIS A 133 -10.17 -21.81 -9.69
CA HIS A 133 -11.12 -22.92 -9.61
C HIS A 133 -10.55 -24.14 -8.84
N SER A 134 -11.15 -24.50 -7.71
CA SER A 134 -10.61 -25.54 -6.82
C SER A 134 -10.95 -26.99 -7.23
N ASP A 135 -11.65 -27.19 -8.36
CA ASP A 135 -11.89 -28.52 -8.92
C ASP A 135 -10.79 -28.97 -9.90
N VAL A 136 -10.38 -28.08 -10.81
CA VAL A 136 -9.50 -28.40 -11.96
C VAL A 136 -8.14 -27.66 -11.92
N GLY A 137 -7.94 -26.77 -10.95
CA GLY A 137 -6.74 -25.95 -10.80
C GLY A 137 -6.28 -25.26 -12.10
N PHE A 138 -5.02 -24.83 -12.13
CA PHE A 138 -4.37 -24.33 -13.34
C PHE A 138 -3.24 -25.26 -13.79
N ALA A 139 -2.88 -25.16 -15.07
CA ALA A 139 -1.78 -25.86 -15.71
C ALA A 139 -0.89 -24.86 -16.49
N LEU A 140 0.23 -25.34 -17.06
CA LEU A 140 1.15 -24.50 -17.84
C LEU A 140 0.51 -23.83 -19.07
N ALA A 141 -0.57 -24.40 -19.59
CA ALA A 141 -1.32 -23.87 -20.72
C ALA A 141 -2.48 -22.93 -20.30
N THR A 142 -2.74 -22.77 -18.99
CA THR A 142 -3.79 -21.89 -18.50
C THR A 142 -3.45 -20.45 -18.83
N THR A 143 -4.37 -19.76 -19.49
CA THR A 143 -4.25 -18.34 -19.86
C THR A 143 -5.11 -17.48 -18.95
N SER A 144 -4.76 -16.19 -18.88
CA SER A 144 -5.52 -15.17 -18.16
C SER A 144 -5.80 -13.99 -19.10
N ASN A 145 -6.86 -13.23 -18.82
CA ASN A 145 -7.17 -11.98 -19.51
C ASN A 145 -6.81 -10.72 -18.72
N LEU A 146 -6.28 -10.84 -17.50
CA LEU A 146 -5.91 -9.69 -16.68
C LEU A 146 -4.67 -8.99 -17.27
N ARG A 147 -4.70 -7.67 -17.27
CA ARG A 147 -3.63 -6.79 -17.75
C ARG A 147 -3.35 -5.69 -16.74
N VAL A 148 -2.10 -5.26 -16.70
CA VAL A 148 -1.66 -4.08 -15.97
C VAL A 148 -1.02 -3.12 -16.97
N CYS A 149 -1.44 -1.86 -16.96
CA CYS A 149 -1.05 -0.85 -17.92
C CYS A 149 -0.59 0.43 -17.22
N SER A 150 0.14 1.30 -17.91
CA SER A 150 0.63 2.57 -17.37
C SER A 150 -0.39 3.71 -17.44
N VAL A 151 -1.56 3.49 -18.04
CA VAL A 151 -2.65 4.46 -18.20
C VAL A 151 -3.96 3.71 -18.46
N ALA A 152 -5.07 4.32 -18.04
CA ALA A 152 -6.43 3.81 -18.25
C ALA A 152 -6.72 3.52 -19.73
N GLY A 153 -7.57 2.52 -19.97
CA GLY A 153 -7.95 2.04 -21.30
C GLY A 153 -6.97 1.08 -21.96
N CYS A 154 -5.79 0.84 -21.36
CA CYS A 154 -4.86 -0.23 -21.76
C CYS A 154 -4.55 -0.27 -23.27
N VAL A 155 -4.25 0.90 -23.84
CA VAL A 155 -3.89 1.04 -25.27
C VAL A 155 -2.56 0.35 -25.60
N ALA A 156 -2.35 0.04 -26.89
CA ALA A 156 -1.10 -0.54 -27.34
C ALA A 156 0.09 0.37 -26.97
N GLY A 157 1.12 -0.21 -26.33
CA GLY A 157 2.28 0.52 -25.82
C GLY A 157 2.21 0.97 -24.37
N SER A 158 1.03 0.91 -23.72
CA SER A 158 0.92 1.14 -22.26
C SER A 158 0.90 -0.14 -21.43
N ILE A 159 0.85 -1.31 -22.05
CA ILE A 159 0.80 -2.60 -21.36
C ILE A 159 2.13 -2.87 -20.65
N LEU A 160 2.09 -2.95 -19.31
CA LEU A 160 3.21 -3.29 -18.45
C LEU A 160 3.27 -4.80 -18.18
N ALA A 161 2.10 -5.43 -18.04
CA ALA A 161 1.96 -6.87 -17.88
C ALA A 161 0.66 -7.36 -18.53
N SER A 162 0.69 -8.55 -19.10
CA SER A 162 -0.48 -9.19 -19.71
C SER A 162 -0.58 -10.65 -19.31
N SER A 163 -1.81 -11.19 -19.34
CA SER A 163 -2.10 -12.57 -18.94
C SER A 163 -1.61 -12.90 -17.52
N VAL A 164 -1.76 -11.95 -16.58
CA VAL A 164 -1.35 -12.15 -15.19
C VAL A 164 -2.40 -12.96 -14.43
N PRO A 165 -2.05 -14.00 -13.65
CA PRO A 165 -3.05 -14.80 -12.93
C PRO A 165 -3.87 -14.02 -11.90
N ALA A 166 -3.25 -13.02 -11.27
CA ALA A 166 -3.88 -12.20 -10.25
C ALA A 166 -3.23 -10.82 -10.14
N VAL A 167 -4.03 -9.83 -9.73
CA VAL A 167 -3.64 -8.46 -9.40
C VAL A 167 -4.09 -8.16 -7.97
N PHE A 168 -3.29 -7.42 -7.22
CA PHE A 168 -3.62 -6.96 -5.88
C PHE A 168 -3.01 -5.58 -5.64
N LEU A 169 -3.71 -4.74 -4.90
CA LEU A 169 -3.31 -3.34 -4.77
C LEU A 169 -3.72 -2.73 -3.42
N SER A 170 -3.02 -1.66 -3.06
CA SER A 170 -3.42 -0.70 -2.05
C SER A 170 -3.98 0.53 -2.77
N HIS A 171 -5.09 1.07 -2.27
CA HIS A 171 -5.71 2.30 -2.79
C HIS A 171 -5.01 3.58 -2.26
N GLY A 172 -3.74 3.46 -1.91
CA GLY A 172 -2.93 4.57 -1.43
C GLY A 172 -3.43 5.26 -0.17
N LYS A 173 -2.96 6.50 0.00
CA LYS A 173 -3.24 7.37 1.15
C LYS A 173 -4.66 7.92 1.11
N ASN A 174 -5.19 8.18 -0.08
CA ASN A 174 -6.54 8.71 -0.24
C ASN A 174 -7.61 7.62 -0.02
N GLY A 175 -7.25 6.34 -0.20
CA GLY A 175 -8.10 5.18 0.05
C GLY A 175 -9.33 5.12 -0.86
N ALA A 176 -9.33 5.81 -2.01
CA ALA A 176 -10.50 5.96 -2.86
C ALA A 176 -10.89 4.62 -3.49
N GLY A 177 -12.14 4.22 -3.30
CA GLY A 177 -12.65 2.90 -3.76
C GLY A 177 -12.27 1.72 -2.88
N ALA A 178 -11.53 1.94 -1.78
CA ALA A 178 -11.15 0.87 -0.86
C ALA A 178 -12.28 0.43 0.08
N THR A 179 -12.14 -0.76 0.65
CA THR A 179 -12.85 -1.14 1.87
C THR A 179 -11.93 -0.84 3.06
N ASN A 180 -12.38 -0.03 4.01
CA ASN A 180 -11.60 0.24 5.22
C ASN A 180 -11.63 -0.96 6.18
N SER A 181 -10.68 -1.01 7.11
CA SER A 181 -10.57 -2.05 8.14
C SER A 181 -11.80 -2.22 9.04
N SER A 182 -12.70 -1.22 9.10
CA SER A 182 -13.99 -1.35 9.80
C SER A 182 -15.09 -1.98 8.92
N GLY A 183 -14.77 -2.41 7.70
CA GLY A 183 -15.70 -2.99 6.73
C GLY A 183 -16.50 -1.98 5.91
N GLY A 184 -16.26 -0.68 6.10
CA GLY A 184 -16.95 0.38 5.35
C GLY A 184 -16.33 0.59 3.96
N ALA A 185 -17.15 0.91 2.96
CA ALA A 185 -16.67 1.31 1.65
C ALA A 185 -16.30 2.81 1.64
N ASN A 186 -15.09 3.12 1.20
CA ASN A 186 -14.65 4.49 0.96
C ASN A 186 -15.25 5.01 -0.37
N PRO A 187 -15.39 6.34 -0.54
CA PRO A 187 -15.87 6.91 -1.80
C PRO A 187 -14.99 6.50 -2.98
N ALA A 188 -15.60 6.21 -4.13
CA ALA A 188 -14.87 5.92 -5.36
C ALA A 188 -14.02 7.13 -5.83
N PRO A 189 -12.99 6.89 -6.64
CA PRO A 189 -12.25 7.97 -7.29
C PRO A 189 -13.17 8.92 -8.07
N GLY A 190 -12.81 10.20 -8.10
CA GLY A 190 -13.55 11.17 -8.91
C GLY A 190 -13.34 10.92 -10.40
N THR A 191 -14.27 11.33 -11.25
CA THR A 191 -14.21 11.04 -12.71
C THR A 191 -12.99 11.64 -13.43
N SER A 192 -12.32 12.63 -12.83
CA SER A 192 -11.07 13.19 -13.35
C SER A 192 -9.82 12.35 -13.00
N ARG A 193 -9.94 11.39 -12.08
CA ARG A 193 -8.88 10.46 -11.67
C ARG A 193 -9.08 9.14 -12.40
N THR A 194 -8.99 9.18 -13.74
CA THR A 194 -9.32 8.04 -14.60
C THR A 194 -8.45 6.82 -14.35
N ASP A 195 -7.19 7.04 -13.96
CA ASP A 195 -6.22 5.97 -13.68
C ASP A 195 -6.54 5.24 -12.36
N GLU A 196 -6.90 5.96 -11.29
CA GLU A 196 -7.41 5.33 -10.05
C GLU A 196 -8.79 4.71 -10.24
N LEU A 197 -9.65 5.33 -11.05
CA LEU A 197 -10.98 4.78 -11.35
C LEU A 197 -10.86 3.41 -12.02
N ALA A 198 -9.90 3.24 -12.94
CA ALA A 198 -9.64 1.96 -13.59
C ALA A 198 -9.27 0.84 -12.61
N ASN A 199 -8.69 1.17 -11.45
CA ASN A 199 -8.41 0.20 -10.39
C ASN A 199 -9.63 -0.15 -9.51
N THR A 200 -10.82 0.35 -9.85
CA THR A 200 -12.06 0.18 -9.07
C THR A 200 -13.28 -0.21 -9.91
N ASP A 201 -13.14 -0.36 -11.23
CA ASP A 201 -14.27 -0.46 -12.16
C ASP A 201 -14.70 -1.91 -12.50
N ALA A 202 -14.10 -2.89 -11.82
CA ALA A 202 -14.36 -4.34 -11.93
C ALA A 202 -14.07 -4.95 -13.32
N ASN A 203 -13.30 -4.28 -14.17
CA ASN A 203 -12.85 -4.82 -15.45
C ASN A 203 -11.54 -5.65 -15.27
N ASN A 204 -10.87 -6.02 -16.37
CA ASN A 204 -9.65 -6.84 -16.35
C ASN A 204 -8.34 -6.04 -16.54
N ASP A 205 -8.44 -4.72 -16.61
CA ASP A 205 -7.39 -3.77 -16.96
C ASP A 205 -7.09 -2.85 -15.77
N PHE A 206 -5.96 -3.09 -15.12
CA PHE A 206 -5.50 -2.30 -13.99
C PHE A 206 -4.45 -1.29 -14.42
N VAL A 207 -4.33 -0.17 -13.69
CA VAL A 207 -3.36 0.88 -13.96
C VAL A 207 -2.30 0.91 -12.86
N SER A 208 -1.03 0.98 -13.27
CA SER A 208 0.13 1.13 -12.38
C SER A 208 1.14 2.09 -13.01
N HIS A 209 1.44 3.18 -12.33
CA HIS A 209 2.53 4.08 -12.69
C HIS A 209 3.06 4.83 -11.46
N ALA A 210 4.03 5.72 -11.67
CA ALA A 210 4.56 6.56 -10.58
C ALA A 210 3.48 7.48 -9.99
N LEU A 211 3.49 7.66 -8.68
CA LEU A 211 2.49 8.45 -7.96
C LEU A 211 2.38 9.89 -8.53
N THR A 212 1.15 10.39 -8.67
CA THR A 212 0.87 11.78 -9.07
C THR A 212 0.14 12.50 -7.93
N ALA A 213 0.62 13.71 -7.61
CA ALA A 213 0.08 14.46 -6.47
C ALA A 213 -1.34 14.98 -6.74
N ALA A 214 -2.09 15.24 -5.66
CA ALA A 214 -3.38 15.91 -5.69
C ALA A 214 -3.33 17.21 -6.53
N GLY A 215 -4.30 17.37 -7.43
CA GLY A 215 -4.39 18.52 -8.33
C GLY A 215 -3.54 18.44 -9.60
N SER A 216 -2.85 17.31 -9.85
CA SER A 216 -2.18 17.05 -11.13
C SER A 216 -3.19 17.07 -12.29
N ALA A 217 -2.75 17.56 -13.46
CA ALA A 217 -3.63 17.71 -14.63
C ALA A 217 -4.21 16.37 -15.13
N SER A 218 -3.47 15.28 -14.96
CA SER A 218 -3.90 13.91 -15.31
C SER A 218 -4.65 13.20 -14.16
N GLY A 219 -4.96 13.89 -13.08
CA GLY A 219 -5.51 13.30 -11.85
C GLY A 219 -4.43 12.89 -10.85
N GLU A 220 -4.83 12.82 -9.59
CA GLU A 220 -4.07 12.17 -8.53
C GLU A 220 -4.07 10.66 -8.77
N PHE A 221 -2.95 10.02 -8.42
CA PHE A 221 -2.76 8.58 -8.46
C PHE A 221 -1.84 8.21 -7.32
N ASP A 222 -2.38 7.56 -6.29
CA ASP A 222 -1.59 7.05 -5.18
C ASP A 222 -1.73 5.53 -4.96
N ASP A 223 -2.42 4.85 -5.86
CA ASP A 223 -2.54 3.39 -5.86
C ASP A 223 -1.18 2.71 -6.04
N GLU A 224 -0.90 1.72 -5.20
CA GLU A 224 0.27 0.85 -5.33
C GLU A 224 -0.21 -0.53 -5.80
N VAL A 225 0.04 -0.83 -7.07
CA VAL A 225 -0.45 -2.05 -7.74
C VAL A 225 0.66 -3.09 -7.90
N ALA A 226 0.34 -4.33 -7.56
CA ALA A 226 1.19 -5.49 -7.73
C ALA A 226 0.42 -6.64 -8.39
N TRP A 227 1.16 -7.55 -9.02
CA TRP A 227 0.57 -8.71 -9.70
C TRP A 227 1.44 -9.95 -9.53
N LEU A 228 0.88 -11.10 -9.88
CA LEU A 228 1.60 -12.36 -10.06
C LEU A 228 2.06 -12.49 -11.52
N PRO A 229 3.36 -12.61 -11.81
CA PRO A 229 3.81 -13.00 -13.14
C PRO A 229 3.55 -14.49 -13.38
N ALA A 230 2.86 -14.84 -14.48
CA ALA A 230 2.53 -16.23 -14.81
C ALA A 230 3.79 -17.14 -14.88
N SER A 231 4.87 -16.64 -15.48
CA SER A 231 6.13 -17.39 -15.59
C SER A 231 6.75 -17.73 -14.22
N ILE A 232 6.67 -16.82 -13.25
CA ILE A 232 7.17 -17.06 -11.89
C ILE A 232 6.25 -18.04 -11.16
N LEU A 233 4.94 -17.87 -11.27
CA LEU A 233 3.97 -18.80 -10.69
C LEU A 233 4.23 -20.22 -11.20
N PHE A 234 4.30 -20.40 -12.51
CA PHE A 234 4.56 -21.70 -13.13
C PHE A 234 5.92 -22.28 -12.75
N GLY A 235 6.98 -21.48 -12.80
CA GLY A 235 8.31 -21.92 -12.39
C GLY A 235 8.35 -22.40 -10.93
N ARG A 236 7.65 -21.72 -10.03
CA ARG A 236 7.53 -22.15 -8.62
C ARG A 236 6.70 -23.42 -8.46
N MET A 237 5.62 -23.57 -9.22
CA MET A 237 4.78 -24.78 -9.16
C MET A 237 5.49 -26.02 -9.73
N ILE A 238 6.30 -25.86 -10.78
CA ILE A 238 7.18 -26.93 -11.29
C ILE A 238 8.21 -27.30 -10.23
N ALA A 239 8.89 -26.32 -9.63
CA ALA A 239 9.89 -26.56 -8.58
C ALA A 239 9.28 -27.25 -7.33
N ALA A 240 8.02 -26.98 -7.03
CA ALA A 240 7.26 -27.62 -5.95
C ALA A 240 6.66 -28.98 -6.32
N GLY A 241 6.85 -29.48 -7.56
CA GLY A 241 6.28 -30.74 -8.03
C GLY A 241 4.74 -30.72 -8.18
N ARG A 242 4.14 -29.52 -8.29
CA ARG A 242 2.69 -29.31 -8.47
C ARG A 242 2.28 -29.25 -9.93
N LEU A 243 3.21 -28.95 -10.83
CA LEU A 243 3.03 -29.02 -12.27
C LEU A 243 4.13 -29.89 -12.89
N PRO A 244 3.84 -30.60 -14.00
CA PRO A 244 4.82 -31.39 -14.73
C PRO A 244 5.87 -30.53 -15.45
#